data_AF-A0A7Y4SFJ8-F1
#
_entry.id   AF-A0A7Y4SFJ8-F1
#
_cell.length_a   1.000
_cell.length_b   1.000
_cell.length_c   1.000
_cell.angle_alpha   90.00
_cell.angle_beta   90.00
_cell.angle_gamma   90.00
#
_symmetry.space_group_name_H-M   'P 1'
#
loop_
_entity.id
_entity.type
_entity.pdbx_description
1 polymer ?
#
loop_
_entity_poly.entity_id
_entity_poly.type
_entity_poly.pdbx_seq_one_letter_code
_entity_poly.pdbx_strand_id
1 'polypeptide(L)'
;MDISSKWLWSGLLVMAAGFTSAGTVPGLAAMSHDAHVATPVHAQAGPMLQDKMGKAIEQIERQVQSKGPFLGASAHAMQQGILLVAEDQDKVKVGQGARCSAQMPVRAYDISAINVEITVNRFGDFYPGFMYVLTENVAGIRAEEAKNQAARDSEDPTFSAGAVSNGLQGDLIQPLEIRANQGDCLRITLR
;
A
#
# COMPACT_ATOMS: atom_id res chain seq x y z
N MET A 1 -63.53 24.12 5.20
CA MET A 1 -63.33 25.26 6.10
C MET A 1 -61.85 25.22 6.50
N ASP A 2 -60.93 26.06 6.06
CA ASP A 2 -60.90 27.31 5.26
C ASP A 2 -59.41 27.48 4.85
N ILE A 3 -59.09 27.68 3.56
CA ILE A 3 -58.66 28.96 2.92
C ILE A 3 -57.28 29.46 3.44
N SER A 4 -56.19 29.31 2.65
CA SER A 4 -55.57 30.37 1.77
C SER A 4 -54.41 31.10 2.48
N SER A 5 -53.35 31.70 1.89
CA SER A 5 -52.91 32.01 0.52
C SER A 5 -51.42 32.43 0.57
N LYS A 6 -50.60 31.94 -0.37
CA LYS A 6 -49.74 32.65 -1.37
C LYS A 6 -48.86 33.87 -0.99
N TRP A 7 -47.89 34.11 -1.92
CA TRP A 7 -47.10 35.32 -2.29
C TRP A 7 -45.58 34.97 -2.28
N LEU A 8 -44.87 34.65 -3.40
CA LEU A 8 -44.53 35.44 -4.62
C LEU A 8 -44.03 36.85 -4.23
N TRP A 9 -42.89 37.40 -4.68
CA TRP A 9 -42.12 37.22 -5.91
C TRP A 9 -40.85 38.12 -5.87
N SER A 10 -40.01 38.02 -6.92
CA SER A 10 -39.08 39.04 -7.45
C SER A 10 -37.76 39.26 -6.70
N GLY A 11 -36.60 39.46 -7.34
CA GLY A 11 -36.26 39.59 -8.75
C GLY A 11 -34.90 40.32 -8.91
N LEU A 12 -34.43 40.35 -10.16
CA LEU A 12 -33.46 41.27 -10.78
C LEU A 12 -31.96 40.91 -10.90
N LEU A 13 -31.62 40.63 -12.17
CA LEU A 13 -30.41 40.93 -12.96
C LEU A 13 -29.60 42.19 -12.54
N VAL A 14 -28.28 42.22 -12.84
CA VAL A 14 -27.62 43.11 -13.85
C VAL A 14 -26.07 43.16 -13.68
N MET A 15 -25.39 42.90 -14.81
CA MET A 15 -24.14 43.44 -15.42
C MET A 15 -22.78 43.71 -14.71
N ALA A 16 -21.77 43.55 -15.58
CA ALA A 16 -20.32 43.68 -15.46
C ALA A 16 -19.74 45.11 -15.56
N ALA A 17 -18.52 45.28 -15.04
CA ALA A 17 -17.37 46.11 -15.50
C ALA A 17 -16.37 46.19 -14.32
N GLY A 18 -15.08 45.84 -14.43
CA GLY A 18 -14.05 46.57 -15.17
C GLY A 18 -13.23 47.44 -14.20
N PHE A 19 -12.08 46.97 -13.72
CA PHE A 19 -11.09 47.79 -13.00
C PHE A 19 -9.68 47.50 -13.53
N THR A 20 -9.12 48.52 -14.17
CA THR A 20 -7.74 48.60 -14.65
C THR A 20 -6.83 49.11 -13.54
N SER A 21 -5.65 48.51 -13.35
CA SER A 21 -4.54 49.16 -12.64
C SER A 21 -3.24 48.93 -13.39
N ALA A 22 -2.62 50.04 -13.80
CA ALA A 22 -1.36 50.15 -14.48
C ALA A 22 -0.18 49.73 -13.60
N GLY A 23 0.82 49.09 -14.21
CA GLY A 23 2.13 48.82 -13.62
C GLY A 23 3.20 48.91 -14.70
N THR A 24 3.97 50.00 -14.67
CA THR A 24 5.05 50.39 -15.58
C THR A 24 6.27 49.46 -15.47
N VAL A 25 6.82 49.02 -16.59
CA VAL A 25 8.12 48.31 -16.70
C VAL A 25 9.21 49.33 -17.07
N PRO A 26 10.29 49.51 -16.30
CA PRO A 26 11.42 50.34 -16.72
C PRO A 26 12.43 49.57 -17.58
N GLY A 27 12.67 50.12 -18.77
CA GLY A 27 13.95 50.32 -19.45
C GLY A 27 15.03 49.23 -19.37
N LEU A 28 15.28 48.56 -20.50
CA LEU A 28 16.50 47.80 -20.77
C LEU A 28 17.76 48.67 -20.63
N ALA A 29 18.67 48.26 -19.75
CA ALA A 29 20.07 48.68 -19.81
C ALA A 29 20.81 47.81 -20.84
N ALA A 30 21.27 48.42 -21.93
CA ALA A 30 22.14 47.78 -22.90
C ALA A 30 23.55 47.68 -22.31
N MET A 31 23.99 46.46 -21.97
CA MET A 31 25.40 46.18 -21.64
C MET A 31 26.10 45.62 -22.87
N SER A 32 27.08 46.39 -23.34
CA SER A 32 28.05 46.05 -24.38
C SER A 32 28.72 44.71 -24.08
N HIS A 33 28.66 43.76 -25.01
CA HIS A 33 29.42 42.52 -24.93
C HIS A 33 30.61 42.64 -25.87
N ASP A 34 31.81 42.76 -25.30
CA ASP A 34 33.06 42.52 -26.03
C ASP A 34 33.05 41.08 -26.54
N ALA A 35 33.01 40.92 -27.86
CA ALA A 35 33.02 39.63 -28.52
C ALA A 35 34.45 39.06 -28.49
N HIS A 36 34.78 38.31 -27.44
CA HIS A 36 35.85 37.33 -27.54
C HIS A 36 35.37 36.19 -28.44
N VAL A 37 35.84 36.16 -29.68
CA VAL A 37 35.67 35.01 -30.58
C VAL A 37 36.50 33.85 -30.03
N ALA A 38 35.89 33.04 -29.16
CA ALA A 38 36.39 31.72 -28.84
C ALA A 38 35.89 30.77 -29.95
N THR A 39 36.82 30.25 -30.75
CA THR A 39 36.54 29.10 -31.61
C THR A 39 36.12 27.93 -30.72
N PRO A 40 34.96 27.29 -30.97
CA PRO A 40 34.56 26.11 -30.19
C PRO A 40 35.54 24.98 -30.51
N VAL A 41 36.43 24.68 -29.57
CA VAL A 41 37.17 23.42 -29.60
C VAL A 41 36.14 22.34 -29.32
N HIS A 42 35.73 21.59 -30.35
CA HIS A 42 35.01 20.34 -30.17
C HIS A 42 35.98 19.33 -29.54
N ALA A 43 36.24 19.48 -28.24
CA ALA A 43 36.77 18.39 -27.46
C ALA A 43 35.77 17.24 -27.59
N GLN A 44 36.25 16.03 -27.84
CA GLN A 44 35.44 14.82 -27.87
C GLN A 44 34.90 14.51 -26.46
N ALA A 45 34.05 15.38 -25.93
CA ALA A 45 33.42 15.24 -24.62
C ALA A 45 32.42 14.09 -24.63
N GLY A 46 31.77 13.79 -25.77
CA GLY A 46 30.86 12.67 -25.92
C GLY A 46 31.53 11.30 -25.67
N PRO A 47 32.58 10.94 -26.43
CA PRO A 47 33.32 9.69 -26.22
C PRO A 47 33.98 9.59 -24.85
N MET A 48 34.55 10.69 -24.33
CA MET A 48 35.15 10.69 -23.00
C MET A 48 34.11 10.54 -21.88
N LEU A 49 32.93 11.16 -22.03
CA LEU A 49 31.83 11.03 -21.07
C LEU A 49 31.25 9.62 -21.12
N GLN A 50 31.06 9.03 -22.30
CA GLN A 50 30.62 7.64 -22.44
C GLN A 50 31.62 6.68 -21.80
N ASP A 51 32.93 6.85 -22.02
CA ASP A 51 33.97 6.04 -21.38
C ASP A 51 33.95 6.20 -19.84
N LYS A 52 33.80 7.43 -19.34
CA LYS A 52 33.69 7.69 -17.89
C LYS A 52 32.42 7.09 -17.29
N MET A 53 31.28 7.21 -17.97
CA MET A 53 30.02 6.62 -17.52
C MET A 53 30.10 5.09 -17.56
N GLY A 54 30.69 4.49 -18.60
CA GLY A 54 30.92 3.06 -18.70
C GLY A 54 31.79 2.52 -17.56
N LYS A 55 32.90 3.20 -17.26
CA LYS A 55 33.77 2.85 -16.12
C LYS A 55 33.08 2.98 -14.76
N ALA A 56 32.23 4.01 -14.60
CA ALA A 56 31.44 4.18 -13.38
C ALA A 56 30.41 3.05 -13.20
N ILE A 57 29.73 2.64 -14.28
CA ILE A 57 28.80 1.51 -14.29
C ILE A 57 29.53 0.21 -13.94
N GLU A 58 30.66 -0.07 -14.58
CA GLU A 58 31.47 -1.27 -14.33
C GLU A 58 32.02 -1.30 -12.89
N GLN A 59 32.34 -0.13 -12.32
CA GLN A 59 32.75 -0.02 -10.92
C GLN A 59 31.59 -0.32 -9.96
N ILE A 60 30.38 0.16 -10.25
CA ILE A 60 29.17 -0.14 -9.48
C ILE A 60 28.86 -1.65 -9.55
N GLU A 61 28.89 -2.25 -10.74
CA GLU A 61 28.67 -3.69 -10.94
C GLU A 61 29.70 -4.54 -10.17
N ARG A 62 30.98 -4.16 -10.21
CA ARG A 62 32.02 -4.84 -9.42
C ARG A 62 31.79 -4.72 -7.92
N GLN A 63 31.32 -3.58 -7.41
CA GLN A 63 31.00 -3.40 -5.99
C GLN A 63 29.78 -4.23 -5.58
N VAL A 64 28.75 -4.30 -6.42
CA VAL A 64 27.56 -5.16 -6.26
C VAL A 64 27.90 -6.65 -6.27
N GLN A 65 28.96 -7.06 -6.99
CA GLN A 65 29.35 -8.47 -7.07
C GLN A 65 30.39 -8.91 -6.05
N SER A 66 31.21 -7.99 -5.52
CA SER A 66 32.39 -8.37 -4.73
C SER A 66 32.30 -8.06 -3.24
N LYS A 67 31.96 -6.83 -2.81
CA LYS A 67 31.83 -6.40 -1.39
C LYS A 67 31.00 -5.12 -1.25
N GLY A 68 30.08 -5.09 -0.29
CA GLY A 68 29.29 -3.91 0.09
C GLY A 68 27.83 -4.24 0.43
N PRO A 69 27.04 -3.27 0.92
CA PRO A 69 25.63 -3.48 1.30
C PRO A 69 24.71 -3.85 0.13
N PHE A 70 25.21 -3.81 -1.12
CA PHE A 70 24.47 -4.14 -2.34
C PHE A 70 24.89 -5.49 -2.95
N LEU A 71 25.64 -6.31 -2.20
CA LEU A 71 26.04 -7.64 -2.63
C LEU A 71 24.83 -8.49 -3.04
N GLY A 72 24.78 -8.91 -4.32
CA GLY A 72 23.70 -9.74 -4.86
C GLY A 72 22.41 -9.01 -5.22
N ALA A 73 22.38 -7.67 -5.15
CA ALA A 73 21.26 -6.88 -5.63
C ALA A 73 21.13 -6.96 -7.17
N SER A 74 19.93 -7.24 -7.68
CA SER A 74 19.69 -7.17 -9.13
C SER A 74 19.66 -5.71 -9.60
N ALA A 75 20.03 -5.45 -10.87
CA ALA A 75 19.96 -4.11 -11.45
C ALA A 75 18.56 -3.48 -11.30
N HIS A 76 17.51 -4.30 -11.36
CA HIS A 76 16.13 -3.88 -11.16
C HIS A 76 15.83 -3.48 -9.70
N ALA A 77 16.44 -4.15 -8.72
CA ALA A 77 16.32 -3.79 -7.32
C ALA A 77 17.05 -2.46 -7.02
N MET A 78 18.16 -2.17 -7.71
CA MET A 78 18.88 -0.90 -7.56
C MET A 78 18.12 0.31 -8.12
N GLN A 79 17.26 0.08 -9.11
CA GLN A 79 16.45 1.13 -9.72
C GLN A 79 15.28 1.57 -8.82
N GLN A 80 14.95 0.79 -7.79
CA GLN A 80 13.86 1.06 -6.84
C GLN A 80 14.29 1.87 -5.61
N GLY A 81 15.53 2.41 -5.58
CA GLY A 81 16.00 3.29 -4.51
C GLY A 81 16.70 2.53 -3.38
N ILE A 82 16.24 2.73 -2.14
CA ILE A 82 16.85 2.08 -0.96
C ILE A 82 16.64 0.57 -1.06
N LEU A 83 17.73 -0.12 -1.35
CA LEU A 83 17.80 -1.57 -1.33
C LEU A 83 17.70 -2.05 0.12
N LEU A 84 16.59 -2.72 0.44
CA LEU A 84 16.42 -3.46 1.69
C LEU A 84 17.22 -4.77 1.67
N VAL A 85 18.50 -4.71 1.30
CA VAL A 85 19.40 -5.86 1.33
C VAL A 85 20.06 -5.84 2.70
N ALA A 86 19.99 -6.96 3.41
CA ALA A 86 20.70 -7.12 4.66
C ALA A 86 22.19 -6.84 4.42
N GLU A 87 22.80 -5.93 5.21
CA GLU A 87 24.23 -5.61 5.12
C GLU A 87 25.12 -6.86 5.20
N ASP A 88 24.60 -7.92 5.82
CA ASP A 88 25.18 -9.24 5.87
C ASP A 88 24.06 -10.30 5.87
N GLN A 89 23.88 -10.98 4.75
CA GLN A 89 22.90 -12.07 4.60
C GLN A 89 23.17 -13.20 5.60
N ASP A 90 24.42 -13.38 6.06
CA ASP A 90 24.79 -14.36 7.08
C ASP A 90 24.50 -13.90 8.52
N LYS A 91 24.17 -12.62 8.74
CA LYS A 91 23.68 -12.12 10.04
C LYS A 91 22.16 -12.21 10.17
N VAL A 92 21.44 -12.34 9.08
CA VAL A 92 19.98 -12.56 9.07
C VAL A 92 19.69 -14.05 8.96
N LYS A 93 20.11 -14.81 9.96
CA LYS A 93 19.82 -16.24 10.04
C LYS A 93 18.52 -16.46 10.80
N VAL A 94 17.52 -17.02 10.12
CA VAL A 94 16.32 -17.55 10.78
C VAL A 94 16.73 -18.85 11.48
N GLY A 95 17.15 -18.73 12.73
CA GLY A 95 17.38 -19.88 13.60
C GLY A 95 16.06 -20.56 13.97
N GLN A 96 16.11 -21.78 14.52
CA GLN A 96 14.94 -22.55 14.98
C GLN A 96 14.20 -21.91 16.19
N GLY A 97 14.51 -20.66 16.54
CA GLY A 97 14.02 -19.99 17.75
C GLY A 97 14.53 -20.65 19.04
N ALA A 98 14.37 -19.96 20.17
CA ALA A 98 14.50 -20.62 21.46
C ALA A 98 13.32 -21.58 21.64
N ARG A 99 13.59 -22.84 21.96
CA ARG A 99 12.52 -23.77 22.34
C ARG A 99 11.91 -23.30 23.66
N CYS A 100 10.60 -23.49 23.81
CA CYS A 100 9.92 -23.18 25.05
C CYS A 100 10.56 -23.93 26.22
N SER A 101 10.88 -23.21 27.31
CA SER A 101 11.32 -23.86 28.54
C SER A 101 10.11 -24.56 29.19
N ALA A 102 10.37 -25.62 29.95
CA ALA A 102 9.30 -26.41 30.59
C ALA A 102 8.48 -25.63 31.65
N GLN A 103 8.94 -24.44 32.05
CA GLN A 103 8.36 -23.63 33.12
C GLN A 103 7.53 -22.44 32.62
N MET A 104 7.50 -22.18 31.31
CA MET A 104 6.73 -21.05 30.77
C MET A 104 5.26 -21.41 30.56
N PRO A 105 4.32 -20.44 30.71
CA PRO A 105 2.93 -20.63 30.31
C PRO A 105 2.82 -21.00 28.83
N VAL A 106 2.09 -22.06 28.51
CA VAL A 106 1.88 -22.52 27.13
C VAL A 106 0.50 -22.10 26.65
N ARG A 107 0.45 -21.39 25.52
CA ARG A 107 -0.77 -21.11 24.75
C ARG A 107 -0.78 -21.98 23.51
N ALA A 108 -1.67 -22.98 23.50
CA ALA A 108 -1.81 -23.91 22.39
C ALA A 108 -2.98 -23.49 21.50
N TYR A 109 -2.74 -23.42 20.19
CA TYR A 109 -3.76 -23.11 19.19
C TYR A 109 -3.73 -24.19 18.10
N ASP A 110 -4.89 -24.81 17.88
CA ASP A 110 -5.14 -25.66 16.73
C ASP A 110 -5.66 -24.77 15.58
N ILE A 111 -4.89 -24.72 14.50
CA ILE A 111 -5.18 -23.87 13.34
C ILE A 111 -5.40 -24.74 12.13
N SER A 112 -6.50 -24.48 11.41
CA SER A 112 -6.81 -25.12 10.14
C SER A 112 -6.67 -24.12 9.00
N ALA A 113 -6.09 -24.55 7.88
CA ALA A 113 -6.14 -23.80 6.63
C ALA A 113 -7.37 -24.26 5.84
N ILE A 114 -8.34 -23.37 5.63
CA ILE A 114 -9.59 -23.71 4.94
C ILE A 114 -9.84 -22.79 3.76
N ASN A 115 -10.50 -23.31 2.73
CA ASN A 115 -11.12 -22.49 1.69
C ASN A 115 -12.39 -21.84 2.25
N VAL A 116 -12.58 -20.54 2.00
CA VAL A 116 -13.75 -19.78 2.48
C VAL A 116 -14.19 -18.78 1.41
N GLU A 117 -15.50 -18.62 1.25
CA GLU A 117 -16.11 -17.50 0.51
C GLU A 117 -16.10 -16.23 1.37
N ILE A 118 -15.14 -15.34 1.07
CA ILE A 118 -14.96 -14.10 1.82
C ILE A 118 -15.87 -13.04 1.21
N THR A 119 -16.90 -12.63 1.94
CA THR A 119 -17.77 -11.51 1.56
C THR A 119 -17.09 -10.20 1.93
N VAL A 120 -16.76 -9.36 0.94
CA VAL A 120 -15.90 -8.17 1.14
C VAL A 120 -16.68 -6.92 1.53
N ASN A 121 -18.00 -6.88 1.25
CA ASN A 121 -18.84 -5.76 1.61
C ASN A 121 -20.30 -6.18 1.82
N ARG A 122 -21.11 -5.24 2.27
CA ARG A 122 -22.54 -5.43 2.51
C ARG A 122 -23.39 -5.49 1.23
N PHE A 123 -22.81 -5.29 0.05
CA PHE A 123 -23.53 -5.34 -1.23
C PHE A 123 -23.51 -6.74 -1.85
N GLY A 124 -22.94 -7.73 -1.17
CA GLY A 124 -22.88 -9.11 -1.65
C GLY A 124 -21.69 -9.41 -2.54
N ASP A 125 -20.72 -8.50 -2.67
CA ASP A 125 -19.47 -8.81 -3.34
C ASP A 125 -18.67 -9.83 -2.51
N PHE A 126 -18.17 -10.87 -3.15
CA PHE A 126 -17.42 -11.94 -2.49
C PHE A 126 -16.29 -12.48 -3.36
N TYR A 127 -15.32 -13.11 -2.70
CA TYR A 127 -14.18 -13.77 -3.34
C TYR A 127 -13.90 -15.13 -2.69
N PRO A 128 -13.76 -16.22 -3.48
CA PRO A 128 -13.32 -17.50 -2.95
C PRO A 128 -11.83 -17.43 -2.60
N GLY A 129 -11.50 -17.53 -1.31
CA GLY A 129 -10.14 -17.40 -0.81
C GLY A 129 -9.73 -18.50 0.16
N PHE A 130 -8.57 -18.32 0.76
CA PHE A 130 -8.03 -19.19 1.81
C PHE A 130 -7.85 -18.39 3.10
N MET A 131 -8.15 -19.03 4.23
CA MET A 131 -8.05 -18.41 5.54
C MET A 131 -7.47 -19.41 6.56
N TYR A 132 -6.65 -18.89 7.47
CA TYR A 132 -6.28 -19.60 8.69
C TYR A 132 -7.30 -19.32 9.77
N VAL A 133 -7.80 -20.36 10.42
CA VAL A 133 -8.87 -20.26 11.41
C VAL A 133 -8.56 -21.16 12.59
N LEU A 134 -9.09 -20.84 13.77
CA LEU A 134 -9.09 -21.78 14.88
C LEU A 134 -9.95 -22.98 14.49
N THR A 135 -9.44 -24.20 14.68
CA THR A 135 -10.14 -25.43 14.26
C THR A 135 -11.54 -25.55 14.88
N GLU A 136 -11.74 -25.05 16.10
CA GLU A 136 -13.04 -25.00 16.77
C GLU A 136 -14.06 -24.08 16.08
N ASN A 137 -13.60 -23.05 15.35
CA ASN A 137 -14.46 -22.07 14.68
C ASN A 137 -14.84 -22.45 13.24
N VAL A 138 -14.30 -23.55 12.71
CA VAL A 138 -14.56 -24.00 11.33
C VAL A 138 -16.06 -24.16 11.07
N ALA A 139 -16.81 -24.76 12.00
CA ALA A 139 -18.24 -24.94 11.86
C ALA A 139 -19.01 -23.61 11.84
N GLY A 140 -18.60 -22.65 12.67
CA GLY A 140 -19.19 -21.32 12.70
C GLY A 140 -18.93 -20.54 11.41
N ILE A 141 -17.74 -20.67 10.84
CA ILE A 141 -17.38 -20.06 9.54
C ILE A 141 -18.25 -20.63 8.42
N ARG A 142 -18.47 -21.95 8.38
CA ARG A 142 -19.37 -22.55 7.37
C ARG A 142 -20.81 -22.05 7.50
N ALA A 143 -21.29 -21.82 8.73
CA ALA A 143 -22.61 -21.24 8.97
C ALA A 143 -22.68 -19.77 8.51
N GLU A 144 -21.61 -19.01 8.70
CA GLU A 144 -21.51 -17.62 8.24
C GLU A 144 -21.45 -17.53 6.71
N GLU A 145 -20.72 -18.43 6.04
CA GLU A 145 -20.75 -18.55 4.58
C GLU A 145 -22.16 -18.81 4.06
N ALA A 146 -22.90 -19.74 4.68
CA ALA A 146 -24.28 -20.03 4.29
C ALA A 146 -25.21 -18.82 4.51
N LYS A 147 -25.03 -18.08 5.61
CA LYS A 147 -25.77 -16.84 5.89
C LYS A 147 -25.45 -15.78 4.83
N ASN A 148 -24.18 -15.62 4.47
CA ASN A 148 -23.74 -14.67 3.46
C ASN A 148 -24.28 -15.04 2.07
N GLN A 149 -24.29 -16.33 1.72
CA GLN A 149 -24.88 -16.84 0.48
C GLN A 149 -26.39 -16.56 0.43
N ALA A 150 -27.11 -16.89 1.50
CA ALA A 150 -28.56 -16.63 1.57
C ALA A 150 -28.88 -15.14 1.43
N ALA A 151 -28.04 -14.25 1.97
CA ALA A 151 -28.21 -12.81 1.80
C ALA A 151 -27.95 -12.31 0.39
N ARG A 152 -27.00 -12.93 -0.31
CA ARG A 152 -26.71 -12.67 -1.72
C ARG A 152 -27.87 -13.10 -2.63
N ASP A 153 -28.51 -14.21 -2.31
CA ASP A 153 -29.60 -14.79 -3.12
C ASP A 153 -30.99 -14.19 -2.83
N SER A 154 -31.10 -13.32 -1.82
CA SER A 154 -32.38 -12.74 -1.40
C SER A 154 -32.80 -11.55 -2.26
N GLU A 155 -34.07 -11.54 -2.67
CA GLU A 155 -34.70 -10.41 -3.36
C GLU A 155 -35.13 -9.28 -2.42
N ASP A 156 -35.01 -9.47 -1.10
CA ASP A 156 -35.34 -8.45 -0.12
C ASP A 156 -34.23 -7.37 -0.06
N PRO A 157 -34.54 -6.10 -0.44
CA PRO A 157 -33.56 -5.02 -0.46
C PRO A 157 -33.05 -4.63 0.95
N THR A 158 -33.73 -5.08 2.01
CA THR A 158 -33.28 -4.87 3.41
C THR A 158 -32.36 -5.99 3.90
N PHE A 159 -32.48 -7.20 3.34
CA PHE A 159 -31.71 -8.38 3.72
C PHE A 159 -30.38 -8.49 2.96
N SER A 160 -30.39 -8.09 1.68
CA SER A 160 -29.21 -8.06 0.80
C SER A 160 -28.10 -7.13 1.32
N ALA A 161 -28.44 -6.17 2.18
CA ALA A 161 -27.48 -5.26 2.80
C ALA A 161 -26.89 -5.75 4.14
N GLY A 162 -27.21 -6.95 4.66
CA GLY A 162 -27.19 -7.19 6.11
C GLY A 162 -26.37 -8.36 6.69
N ALA A 163 -25.74 -9.22 5.89
CA ALA A 163 -25.13 -10.43 6.44
C ALA A 163 -23.79 -10.21 7.14
N VAL A 164 -23.01 -9.26 6.64
CA VAL A 164 -21.72 -8.83 7.20
C VAL A 164 -21.92 -7.61 8.10
N SER A 165 -21.31 -7.65 9.28
CA SER A 165 -21.35 -6.57 10.26
C SER A 165 -20.43 -5.40 9.88
N ASN A 166 -20.70 -4.20 10.41
CA ASN A 166 -19.86 -3.03 10.11
C ASN A 166 -18.75 -2.87 11.15
N GLY A 167 -17.49 -2.85 10.68
CA GLY A 167 -16.33 -2.74 11.56
C GLY A 167 -15.96 -4.08 12.21
N LEU A 168 -15.30 -4.04 13.37
CA LEU A 168 -14.92 -5.24 14.12
C LEU A 168 -16.14 -5.76 14.91
N GLN A 169 -17.13 -6.32 14.24
CA GLN A 169 -18.41 -6.71 14.85
C GLN A 169 -18.67 -8.23 14.81
N GLY A 170 -17.68 -9.00 15.27
CA GLY A 170 -17.87 -10.39 15.76
C GLY A 170 -18.04 -11.47 14.70
N ASP A 171 -18.05 -11.12 13.41
CA ASP A 171 -18.06 -12.07 12.30
C ASP A 171 -16.83 -12.99 12.36
N LEU A 172 -17.01 -14.28 12.09
CA LEU A 172 -15.92 -15.27 12.16
C LEU A 172 -15.03 -15.23 10.92
N ILE A 173 -15.55 -14.78 9.77
CA ILE A 173 -14.77 -14.58 8.54
C ILE A 173 -14.00 -13.26 8.66
N GLN A 174 -12.89 -13.31 9.38
CA GLN A 174 -11.96 -12.20 9.55
C GLN A 174 -10.51 -12.72 9.69
N PRO A 175 -9.49 -11.85 9.55
CA PRO A 175 -8.11 -12.27 9.79
C PRO A 175 -7.94 -12.87 11.19
N LEU A 176 -7.29 -14.04 11.28
CA LEU A 176 -6.96 -14.64 12.57
C LEU A 176 -5.90 -13.82 13.30
N GLU A 177 -6.27 -13.28 14.46
CA GLU A 177 -5.37 -12.57 15.35
C GLU A 177 -5.00 -13.42 16.56
N ILE A 178 -3.71 -13.71 16.74
CA ILE A 178 -3.19 -14.42 17.91
C ILE A 178 -2.28 -13.50 18.70
N ARG A 179 -2.56 -13.36 20.01
CA ARG A 179 -1.76 -12.58 20.94
C ARG A 179 -1.09 -13.49 21.97
N ALA A 180 0.13 -13.14 22.35
CA ALA A 180 0.90 -13.79 23.39
C ALA A 180 1.72 -12.75 24.17
N ASN A 181 1.93 -12.99 25.45
CA ASN A 181 2.77 -12.12 26.26
C ASN A 181 4.26 -12.46 26.07
N GLN A 182 5.13 -11.53 26.44
CA GLN A 182 6.56 -11.82 26.51
C GLN A 182 6.81 -12.96 27.51
N GLY A 183 7.51 -14.00 27.05
CA GLY A 183 7.76 -15.21 27.82
C GLY A 183 6.71 -16.31 27.65
N ASP A 184 5.54 -16.05 27.07
CA ASP A 184 4.59 -17.12 26.75
C ASP A 184 5.18 -18.04 25.67
N CYS A 185 4.96 -19.35 25.84
CA CYS A 185 5.23 -20.34 24.82
C CYS A 185 4.01 -20.48 23.89
N LEU A 186 4.16 -20.10 22.63
CA LEU A 186 3.16 -20.38 21.61
C LEU A 186 3.38 -21.78 21.02
N ARG A 187 2.34 -22.62 21.08
CA ARG A 187 2.32 -23.93 20.41
C ARG A 187 1.23 -23.94 19.36
N ILE A 188 1.63 -23.94 18.10
CA ILE A 188 0.71 -23.97 16.97
C ILE A 188 0.72 -25.37 16.37
N THR A 189 -0.47 -25.95 16.23
CA THR A 189 -0.67 -27.19 15.47
C THR A 189 -1.44 -26.83 14.21
N LEU A 190 -0.76 -26.93 13.07
CA LEU A 190 -1.37 -26.71 11.75
C LEU A 190 -1.97 -28.04 11.26
N ARG A 191 -3.23 -27.99 10.82
CA ARG A 191 -3.97 -29.15 10.28
C ARG A 191 -4.41 -28.90 8.84
#